data_AF-A0A7X5FQZ7-F1
#
_entry.id   AF-A0A7X5FQZ7-F1
#
_cell.length_a   1.000
_cell.length_b   1.000
_cell.length_c   1.000
_cell.angle_alpha   90.00
_cell.angle_beta   90.00
_cell.angle_gamma   90.00
#
_symmetry.space_group_name_H-M   'P 1'
#
loop_
_entity.id
_entity.type
_entity.pdbx_description
1 polymer ?
#
loop_
_entity_poly.entity_id
_entity_poly.type
_entity_poly.pdbx_seq_one_letter_code
_entity_poly.pdbx_strand_id
1 'polypeptide(L)'
;MKQVSLIIILTVFLTGASSDSLNAAEISKKENNQFTISSSTHSEAQLLQSYVSKYKTNINKLYNQVQTQESEVMIRANEKLFLMISQLYEIKNGEYSEEESNKIMNTIVSDIRVLNTRLKGYIEQEQIEQQIIVTQKQKKYSLVANRIAKILDSMIEKLSAPLVNKNDLTNSDITLVSSLIKIQNENNKIKSFSKKSFLHQEEMQFYFQSIIKNIRNEIKILKNTL
;
A
#
# COMPACT_ATOMS: atom_id res chain seq x y z
N MET A 1 1.23 -4.81 -27.96
CA MET A 1 0.93 -5.40 -26.64
C MET A 1 2.25 -5.62 -25.93
N LYS A 2 2.59 -4.81 -24.92
CA LYS A 2 3.85 -4.96 -24.18
C LYS A 2 3.57 -5.82 -22.95
N GLN A 3 4.18 -7.00 -22.93
CA GLN A 3 4.34 -7.84 -21.74
C GLN A 3 5.00 -6.99 -20.65
N VAL A 4 4.30 -6.75 -19.55
CA VAL A 4 4.91 -6.23 -18.34
C VAL A 4 5.29 -7.45 -17.51
N SER A 5 6.59 -7.71 -17.48
CA SER A 5 7.22 -8.81 -16.77
C SER A 5 6.86 -8.76 -15.29
N LEU A 6 6.10 -9.76 -14.85
CA LEU A 6 5.85 -10.07 -13.46
C LEU A 6 7.05 -10.88 -12.96
N ILE A 7 8.07 -10.22 -12.40
CA ILE A 7 9.22 -10.90 -11.78
C ILE A 7 9.41 -10.38 -10.35
N ILE A 8 8.92 -11.20 -9.43
CA ILE A 8 9.56 -11.71 -8.20
C ILE A 8 10.15 -10.70 -7.21
N ILE A 9 9.59 -10.67 -5.98
CA ILE A 9 10.35 -11.04 -4.76
C ILE A 9 9.46 -11.91 -3.87
N LEU A 10 9.64 -13.22 -4.02
CA LEU A 10 9.16 -14.28 -3.16
C LEU A 10 10.33 -14.71 -2.26
N THR A 11 10.74 -13.88 -1.29
CA THR A 11 11.74 -14.25 -0.26
C THR A 11 11.66 -13.29 0.92
N VAL A 12 10.85 -13.60 1.92
CA VAL A 12 11.19 -13.37 3.35
C VAL A 12 10.53 -14.47 4.18
N PHE A 13 11.00 -15.71 3.98
CA PHE A 13 10.87 -16.76 5.00
C PHE A 13 12.26 -16.93 5.62
N LEU A 14 12.29 -17.04 6.95
CA LEU A 14 13.46 -17.19 7.83
C LEU A 14 14.25 -15.90 8.11
N THR A 15 13.95 -15.27 9.24
CA THR A 15 14.89 -14.98 10.35
C THR A 15 14.18 -14.18 11.44
N GLY A 16 14.60 -14.36 12.71
CA GLY A 16 14.31 -13.43 13.80
C GLY A 16 13.48 -14.05 14.93
N ALA A 17 14.19 -14.60 15.91
CA ALA A 17 13.69 -14.71 17.27
C ALA A 17 13.73 -13.32 17.90
N SER A 18 12.58 -12.83 18.36
CA SER A 18 12.51 -11.75 19.34
C SER A 18 11.30 -12.00 20.22
N SER A 19 11.59 -12.12 21.51
CA SER A 19 10.65 -12.27 22.61
C SER A 19 9.98 -10.92 22.89
N ASP A 20 8.68 -10.81 22.59
CA ASP A 20 7.85 -9.74 23.13
C ASP A 20 6.80 -10.33 24.07
N SER A 21 6.97 -10.02 25.36
CA SER A 21 6.05 -10.33 26.44
C SER A 21 4.79 -9.48 26.31
N LEU A 22 3.64 -10.12 26.11
CA LEU A 22 2.33 -9.47 26.22
C LEU A 22 1.78 -9.70 27.63
N ASN A 23 1.50 -8.58 28.29
CA ASN A 23 0.90 -8.50 29.61
C ASN A 23 -0.46 -9.19 29.63
N ALA A 24 -0.62 -10.09 30.61
CA ALA A 24 -1.87 -10.70 31.00
C ALA A 24 -2.53 -9.85 32.08
N ALA A 25 -3.80 -9.51 31.90
CA ALA A 25 -4.71 -9.23 32.99
C ALA A 25 -6.16 -9.34 32.50
N GLU A 26 -6.79 -10.50 32.73
CA GLU A 26 -8.14 -10.64 33.31
C GLU A 26 -8.48 -12.13 33.39
N ILE A 27 -8.34 -12.70 34.60
CA ILE A 27 -8.66 -14.10 34.90
C ILE A 27 -10.02 -14.12 35.62
N SER A 28 -11.05 -14.59 34.93
CA SER A 28 -12.26 -15.14 35.57
C SER A 28 -11.99 -16.60 35.92
N LYS A 29 -12.11 -16.95 37.22
CA LYS A 29 -11.94 -18.31 37.75
C LYS A 29 -12.89 -19.31 37.06
N LYS A 30 -12.35 -20.13 36.16
CA LYS A 30 -12.87 -21.47 35.83
C LYS A 30 -12.10 -22.51 36.64
N GLU A 31 -12.77 -23.60 37.02
CA GLU A 31 -12.16 -24.73 37.71
C GLU A 31 -10.93 -25.23 36.94
N ASN A 32 -9.74 -25.02 37.52
CA ASN A 32 -8.45 -25.36 36.92
C ASN A 32 -8.21 -26.87 37.01
N ASN A 33 -8.85 -27.64 36.13
CA ASN A 33 -8.30 -28.94 35.74
C ASN A 33 -7.29 -28.67 34.61
N GLN A 34 -6.06 -28.30 34.97
CA GLN A 34 -4.97 -28.24 34.00
C GLN A 34 -4.53 -29.65 33.65
N PHE A 35 -4.70 -30.02 32.40
CA PHE A 35 -4.17 -31.26 31.85
C PHE A 35 -2.65 -31.17 31.74
N THR A 36 -1.96 -32.26 32.05
CA THR A 36 -0.53 -32.39 31.74
C THR A 36 -0.40 -32.73 30.25
N ILE A 37 0.13 -31.80 29.46
CA ILE A 37 0.44 -32.00 28.04
C ILE A 37 1.91 -32.35 27.83
N SER A 38 2.23 -33.05 26.75
CA SER A 38 3.62 -33.39 26.42
C SER A 38 4.44 -32.14 26.06
N SER A 39 5.74 -32.19 26.31
CA SER A 39 6.67 -31.11 25.91
C SER A 39 6.69 -30.90 24.40
N SER A 40 6.47 -31.96 23.61
CA SER A 40 6.29 -31.90 22.16
C SER A 40 5.03 -31.11 21.78
N THR A 41 3.87 -31.45 22.35
CA THR A 41 2.61 -30.76 22.05
C THR A 41 2.64 -29.29 22.45
N HIS A 42 3.26 -28.97 23.59
CA HIS A 42 3.50 -27.57 23.97
C HIS A 42 4.35 -26.82 22.93
N SER A 43 5.45 -27.44 22.48
CA SER A 43 6.38 -26.83 21.52
C SER A 43 5.74 -26.65 20.14
N GLU A 44 4.96 -27.64 19.68
CA GLU A 44 4.22 -27.58 18.43
C GLU A 44 3.14 -26.49 18.46
N ALA A 45 2.36 -26.40 19.55
CA ALA A 45 1.37 -25.36 19.73
C ALA A 45 2.02 -23.96 19.71
N GLN A 46 3.18 -23.80 20.35
CA GLN A 46 3.93 -22.54 20.34
C GLN A 46 4.45 -22.17 18.94
N LEU A 47 4.98 -23.14 18.20
CA LEU A 47 5.41 -22.94 16.81
C LEU A 47 4.24 -22.54 15.91
N LEU A 48 3.12 -23.25 16.02
CA LEU A 48 1.92 -22.99 15.23
C LEU A 48 1.33 -21.61 15.59
N GLN A 49 1.32 -21.23 16.86
CA GLN A 49 0.85 -19.92 17.31
C GLN A 49 1.69 -18.80 16.70
N SER A 50 3.02 -18.97 16.73
CA SER A 50 3.96 -18.02 16.13
C SER A 50 3.74 -17.88 14.63
N TYR A 51 3.47 -19.00 13.94
CA TYR A 51 3.15 -19.02 12.53
C TYR A 51 1.85 -18.25 12.23
N VAL A 52 0.76 -18.54 12.96
CA VAL A 52 -0.56 -17.90 12.76
C VAL A 52 -0.45 -16.39 12.96
N SER A 53 0.23 -15.95 14.02
CA SER A 53 0.46 -14.53 14.30
C SER A 53 1.23 -13.83 13.17
N LYS A 54 2.32 -14.44 12.69
CA LYS A 54 3.10 -13.90 11.56
C LYS A 54 2.27 -13.86 10.28
N TYR A 55 1.50 -14.91 10.00
CA TYR A 55 0.62 -14.99 8.85
C TYR A 55 -0.45 -13.88 8.87
N LYS A 56 -1.09 -13.64 10.02
CA LYS A 56 -2.04 -12.53 10.24
C LYS A 56 -1.40 -11.17 9.94
N THR A 57 -0.20 -10.90 10.46
CA THR A 57 0.50 -9.64 10.22
C THR A 57 0.80 -9.46 8.73
N ASN A 58 1.28 -10.51 8.08
CA ASN A 58 1.68 -10.46 6.67
C ASN A 58 0.48 -10.26 5.74
N ILE A 59 -0.63 -10.96 5.97
CA ILE A 59 -1.81 -10.83 5.10
C ILE A 59 -2.44 -9.44 5.21
N ASN A 60 -2.49 -8.86 6.41
CA ASN A 60 -2.96 -7.49 6.62
C ASN A 60 -2.03 -6.47 5.95
N LYS A 61 -0.70 -6.68 6.04
CA LYS A 61 0.27 -5.83 5.34
C LYS A 61 0.05 -5.86 3.82
N LEU A 62 -0.15 -7.05 3.24
CA LEU A 62 -0.41 -7.20 1.81
C LEU A 62 -1.73 -6.56 1.39
N TYR A 63 -2.79 -6.77 2.18
CA TYR A 63 -4.11 -6.19 1.91
C TYR A 63 -4.06 -4.65 1.94
N ASN A 64 -3.39 -4.07 2.94
CA ASN A 64 -3.25 -2.62 3.08
C ASN A 64 -2.42 -1.95 1.96
N GLN A 65 -1.67 -2.73 1.17
CA GLN A 65 -1.00 -2.21 -0.03
C GLN A 65 -1.95 -2.03 -1.22
N VAL A 66 -3.18 -2.54 -1.12
CA VAL A 66 -4.13 -2.57 -2.23
C VAL A 66 -5.36 -1.75 -1.88
N GLN A 67 -5.85 -1.90 -0.65
CA GLN A 67 -7.05 -1.25 -0.14
C GLN A 67 -6.74 -0.43 1.11
N THR A 68 -7.46 0.69 1.27
CA THR A 68 -7.36 1.57 2.45
C THR A 68 -8.45 1.30 3.48
N GLN A 69 -9.47 0.52 3.13
CA GLN A 69 -10.60 0.16 4.00
C GLN A 69 -10.62 -1.35 4.22
N GLU A 70 -10.98 -1.77 5.43
CA GLU A 70 -11.10 -3.18 5.76
C GLU A 70 -12.33 -3.80 5.10
N SER A 71 -12.18 -4.94 4.44
CA SER A 71 -13.30 -5.68 3.86
C SER A 71 -13.85 -6.72 4.83
N GLU A 72 -15.12 -7.08 4.67
CA GLU A 72 -15.74 -8.13 5.48
C GLU A 72 -15.00 -9.47 5.38
N VAL A 73 -14.39 -9.76 4.21
CA VAL A 73 -13.55 -10.95 4.00
C VAL A 73 -12.32 -10.91 4.92
N MET A 74 -11.67 -9.75 5.02
CA MET A 74 -10.51 -9.56 5.90
C MET A 74 -10.89 -9.58 7.38
N ILE A 75 -12.02 -8.97 7.76
CA ILE A 75 -12.54 -9.00 9.13
C ILE A 75 -12.75 -10.46 9.59
N ARG A 76 -13.51 -11.23 8.82
CA ARG A 76 -13.79 -12.65 9.14
C ARG A 76 -12.52 -13.50 9.18
N ALA A 77 -11.55 -13.21 8.30
CA ALA A 77 -10.25 -13.88 8.32
C ALA A 77 -9.46 -13.56 9.59
N ASN A 78 -9.42 -12.28 9.99
CA ASN A 78 -8.73 -11.82 11.19
C ASN A 78 -9.37 -12.39 12.46
N GLU A 79 -10.69 -12.47 12.53
CA GLU A 79 -11.43 -13.12 13.62
C GLU A 79 -11.06 -14.60 13.73
N LYS A 80 -11.06 -15.33 12.60
CA LYS A 80 -10.68 -16.74 12.59
C LYS A 80 -9.24 -16.95 13.05
N LEU A 81 -8.31 -16.12 12.56
CA LEU A 81 -6.90 -16.18 12.97
C LEU A 81 -6.72 -15.85 14.46
N PHE A 82 -7.50 -14.91 15.00
CA PHE A 82 -7.48 -14.61 16.43
C PHE A 82 -7.97 -15.79 17.27
N LEU A 83 -9.06 -16.44 16.86
CA LEU A 83 -9.56 -17.65 17.51
C LEU A 83 -8.49 -18.75 17.54
N MET A 84 -7.83 -19.00 16.41
CA MET A 84 -6.74 -19.98 16.34
C MET A 84 -5.60 -19.66 17.32
N ILE A 85 -5.20 -18.38 17.42
CA ILE A 85 -4.15 -17.93 18.35
C ILE A 85 -4.57 -18.17 19.81
N SER A 86 -5.84 -17.91 20.13
CA SER A 86 -6.41 -18.16 21.47
C SER A 86 -6.39 -19.65 21.80
N GLN A 87 -6.91 -20.49 20.92
CA GLN A 87 -6.94 -21.94 21.11
C GLN A 87 -5.53 -22.53 21.34
N LEU A 88 -4.53 -22.02 20.61
CA LEU A 88 -3.14 -22.46 20.79
C LEU A 88 -2.53 -21.96 22.10
N TYR A 89 -2.95 -20.80 22.59
CA TYR A 89 -2.57 -20.31 23.91
C TYR A 89 -3.14 -21.19 25.02
N GLU A 90 -4.43 -21.52 24.93
CA GLU A 90 -5.14 -22.40 25.86
C GLU A 90 -4.52 -23.81 25.90
N ILE A 91 -4.16 -24.38 24.74
CA ILE A 91 -3.41 -25.66 24.67
C ILE A 91 -2.11 -25.57 25.47
N LYS A 92 -1.30 -24.53 25.24
CA LYS A 92 -0.02 -24.35 25.94
C LYS A 92 -0.18 -24.26 27.46
N ASN A 93 -1.33 -23.78 27.93
CA ASN A 93 -1.66 -23.64 29.35
C ASN A 93 -2.32 -24.89 29.95
N GLY A 94 -2.44 -25.97 29.17
CA GLY A 94 -3.03 -27.24 29.62
C GLY A 94 -4.54 -27.19 29.76
N GLU A 95 -5.24 -26.33 29.02
CA GLU A 95 -6.71 -26.25 29.09
C GLU A 95 -7.42 -27.38 28.32
N TYR A 96 -6.67 -28.13 27.50
CA TYR A 96 -7.17 -29.26 26.70
C TYR A 96 -6.37 -30.53 27.00
N SER A 97 -7.02 -31.68 26.84
CA SER A 97 -6.33 -32.97 26.83
C SER A 97 -5.35 -33.08 25.65
N GLU A 98 -4.40 -34.02 25.71
CA GLU A 98 -3.44 -34.24 24.61
C GLU A 98 -4.14 -34.59 23.29
N GLU A 99 -5.17 -35.44 23.35
CA GLU A 99 -5.95 -35.85 22.18
C GLU A 99 -6.70 -34.67 21.56
N GLU A 100 -7.38 -33.87 22.38
CA GLU A 100 -8.08 -32.67 21.91
C GLU A 100 -7.12 -31.62 21.38
N SER A 101 -5.97 -31.41 22.04
CA SER A 101 -4.92 -30.50 21.60
C SER A 101 -4.45 -30.87 20.19
N ASN A 102 -4.14 -32.14 19.95
CA ASN A 102 -3.73 -32.64 18.65
C ASN A 102 -4.82 -32.46 17.59
N LYS A 103 -6.09 -32.72 17.94
CA LYS A 103 -7.23 -32.51 17.03
C LYS A 103 -7.41 -31.03 16.66
N ILE A 104 -7.32 -30.13 17.63
CA ILE A 104 -7.41 -28.68 17.42
C ILE A 104 -6.25 -28.21 16.53
N MET A 105 -5.00 -28.57 16.86
CA MET A 105 -3.83 -28.19 16.07
C MET A 105 -3.93 -28.66 14.61
N ASN A 106 -4.34 -29.91 14.38
CA ASN A 106 -4.54 -30.43 13.03
C ASN A 106 -5.64 -29.67 12.25
N THR A 107 -6.73 -29.31 12.95
CA THR A 107 -7.81 -28.51 12.35
C THR A 107 -7.30 -27.13 11.97
N ILE A 108 -6.53 -26.47 12.84
CA ILE A 108 -5.91 -25.17 12.59
C ILE A 108 -5.00 -25.23 11.36
N VAL A 109 -4.14 -26.24 11.25
CA VAL A 109 -3.26 -26.41 10.08
C VAL A 109 -4.05 -26.52 8.78
N SER A 110 -5.13 -27.30 8.77
CA SER A 110 -6.03 -27.44 7.61
C SER A 110 -6.69 -26.09 7.27
N ASP A 111 -7.23 -25.42 8.27
CA ASP A 111 -7.94 -24.17 8.11
C ASP A 111 -7.04 -23.03 7.60
N ILE A 112 -5.80 -22.95 8.08
CA ILE A 112 -4.79 -22.01 7.59
C ILE A 112 -4.55 -22.22 6.09
N ARG A 113 -4.43 -23.47 5.64
CA ARG A 113 -4.18 -23.79 4.22
C ARG A 113 -5.34 -23.31 3.35
N VAL A 114 -6.57 -23.55 3.79
CA VAL A 114 -7.78 -23.08 3.10
C VAL A 114 -7.84 -21.55 3.09
N LEU A 115 -7.59 -20.93 4.24
CA LEU A 115 -7.61 -19.48 4.39
C LEU A 115 -6.56 -18.81 3.51
N ASN A 116 -5.35 -19.35 3.43
CA ASN A 116 -4.28 -18.85 2.56
C ASN A 116 -4.66 -18.89 1.08
N THR A 117 -5.25 -19.99 0.63
CA THR A 117 -5.69 -20.11 -0.77
C THR A 117 -6.76 -19.06 -1.10
N ARG A 118 -7.74 -18.88 -0.20
CA ARG A 118 -8.83 -17.91 -0.39
C ARG A 118 -8.34 -16.47 -0.35
N LEU A 119 -7.53 -16.11 0.65
CA LEU A 119 -7.05 -14.73 0.81
C LEU A 119 -6.06 -14.35 -0.29
N LYS A 120 -5.24 -15.28 -0.78
CA LYS A 120 -4.40 -15.04 -1.95
C LYS A 120 -5.24 -14.65 -3.16
N GLY A 121 -6.23 -15.46 -3.53
CA GLY A 121 -7.09 -15.17 -4.68
C GLY A 121 -7.88 -13.88 -4.51
N TYR A 122 -8.37 -13.61 -3.29
CA TYR A 122 -9.06 -12.36 -2.96
C TYR A 122 -8.16 -11.13 -3.15
N ILE A 123 -6.95 -11.14 -2.58
CA ILE A 123 -6.00 -10.02 -2.71
C ILE A 123 -5.58 -9.81 -4.18
N GLU A 124 -5.36 -10.89 -4.93
CA GLU A 124 -5.05 -10.80 -6.38
C GLU A 124 -6.20 -10.15 -7.16
N GLN A 125 -7.45 -10.47 -6.84
CA GLN A 125 -8.61 -9.84 -7.45
C GLN A 125 -8.70 -8.35 -7.10
N GLU A 126 -8.56 -7.99 -5.83
CA GLU A 126 -8.56 -6.60 -5.36
C GLU A 126 -7.46 -5.77 -6.06
N GLN A 127 -6.28 -6.36 -6.29
CA GLN A 127 -5.19 -5.71 -7.03
C GLN A 127 -5.58 -5.40 -8.48
N ILE A 128 -6.23 -6.35 -9.15
CA ILE A 128 -6.69 -6.18 -10.53
C ILE A 128 -7.76 -5.08 -10.60
N GLU A 129 -8.75 -5.13 -9.71
CA GLU A 129 -9.83 -4.15 -9.65
C GLU A 129 -9.29 -2.75 -9.40
N GLN A 130 -8.40 -2.61 -8.42
CA GLN A 130 -7.75 -1.34 -8.11
C GLN A 130 -6.92 -0.83 -9.29
N GLN A 131 -6.18 -1.70 -9.98
CA GLN A 131 -5.40 -1.30 -11.15
C GLN A 131 -6.29 -0.82 -12.31
N ILE A 132 -7.44 -1.46 -12.53
CA ILE A 132 -8.43 -1.02 -13.52
C ILE A 132 -8.91 0.38 -13.18
N ILE A 133 -9.31 0.57 -11.92
CA ILE A 133 -9.82 1.82 -11.38
C ILE A 133 -8.79 2.96 -11.51
N VAL A 134 -7.53 2.72 -11.12
CA VAL A 134 -6.41 3.65 -11.27
C VAL A 134 -6.20 3.98 -12.74
N THR A 135 -6.13 2.99 -13.62
CA THR A 135 -5.92 3.18 -15.06
C THR A 135 -7.02 4.04 -15.69
N GLN A 136 -8.28 3.82 -15.31
CA GLN A 136 -9.42 4.61 -15.80
C GLN A 136 -9.33 6.07 -15.33
N LYS A 137 -9.00 6.32 -14.06
CA LYS A 137 -8.78 7.69 -13.58
C LYS A 137 -7.59 8.34 -14.27
N GLN A 138 -6.48 7.62 -14.45
CA GLN A 138 -5.29 8.14 -15.10
C GLN A 138 -5.58 8.61 -16.53
N LYS A 139 -6.42 7.88 -17.28
CA LYS A 139 -6.87 8.32 -18.61
C LYS A 139 -7.58 9.67 -18.55
N LYS A 140 -8.50 9.87 -17.61
CA LYS A 140 -9.22 11.15 -17.42
C LYS A 140 -8.25 12.29 -17.09
N TYR A 141 -7.35 12.08 -16.14
CA TYR A 141 -6.32 13.06 -15.79
C TYR A 141 -5.41 13.36 -16.98
N SER A 142 -5.02 12.35 -17.77
CA SER A 142 -4.17 12.54 -18.95
C SER A 142 -4.83 13.41 -20.02
N LEU A 143 -6.15 13.32 -20.20
CA LEU A 143 -6.87 14.21 -21.13
C LEU A 143 -6.81 15.67 -20.68
N VAL A 144 -7.01 15.91 -19.39
CA VAL A 144 -6.89 17.26 -18.80
C VAL A 144 -5.45 17.76 -18.86
N ALA A 145 -4.50 16.91 -18.51
CA ALA A 145 -3.06 17.14 -18.57
C ALA A 145 -2.64 17.63 -19.96
N ASN A 146 -3.06 16.93 -21.02
CA ASN A 146 -2.73 17.29 -22.40
C ASN A 146 -3.29 18.65 -22.81
N ARG A 147 -4.50 19.00 -22.36
CA ARG A 147 -5.09 20.33 -22.64
C ARG A 147 -4.29 21.43 -21.94
N ILE A 148 -3.99 21.24 -20.67
CA ILE A 148 -3.17 22.19 -19.89
C ILE A 148 -1.80 22.34 -20.55
N ALA A 149 -1.18 21.23 -20.96
CA ALA A 149 0.16 21.26 -21.53
C ALA A 149 0.26 22.09 -22.82
N LYS A 150 -0.73 21.98 -23.71
CA LYS A 150 -0.80 22.79 -24.94
C LYS A 150 -0.94 24.28 -24.64
N ILE A 151 -1.75 24.63 -23.64
CA ILE A 151 -1.93 26.03 -23.21
C ILE A 151 -0.61 26.57 -22.67
N LEU A 152 0.08 25.80 -21.84
CA LEU A 152 1.37 26.19 -21.27
C LEU A 152 2.46 26.33 -22.34
N ASP A 153 2.52 25.40 -23.30
CA ASP A 153 3.47 25.51 -24.43
C ASP A 153 3.24 26.81 -25.21
N SER A 154 1.98 27.10 -25.58
CA SER A 154 1.66 28.33 -26.32
C SER A 154 1.94 29.60 -25.50
N MET A 155 1.68 29.57 -24.19
CA MET A 155 2.00 30.68 -23.29
C MET A 155 3.51 30.92 -23.22
N ILE A 156 4.30 29.86 -23.08
CA ILE A 156 5.75 29.94 -22.99
C ILE A 156 6.34 30.48 -24.29
N GLU A 157 5.89 29.98 -25.43
CA GLU A 157 6.32 30.47 -26.76
C GLU A 157 6.00 31.96 -26.95
N LYS A 158 4.76 32.37 -26.62
CA LYS A 158 4.34 33.78 -26.77
C LYS A 158 5.12 34.73 -25.87
N LEU A 159 5.40 34.34 -24.63
CA LEU A 159 6.11 35.18 -23.68
C LEU A 159 7.62 35.19 -23.90
N SER A 160 8.18 34.12 -24.49
CA SER A 160 9.62 34.06 -24.80
C SER A 160 9.99 34.76 -26.11
N ALA A 161 9.10 34.78 -27.12
CA ALA A 161 9.41 35.32 -28.43
C ALA A 161 9.96 36.77 -28.43
N PRO A 162 9.43 37.72 -27.64
CA PRO A 162 9.97 39.08 -27.57
C PRO A 162 11.36 39.15 -26.92
N LEU A 163 11.73 38.17 -26.09
CA LEU A 163 13.01 38.16 -25.37
C LEU A 163 14.17 37.69 -26.24
N VAL A 164 13.90 36.85 -27.24
CA VAL A 164 14.94 36.27 -28.12
C VAL A 164 15.69 37.35 -28.90
N ASN A 165 15.05 38.48 -29.19
CA ASN A 165 15.61 39.55 -30.00
C ASN A 165 16.12 40.74 -29.16
N LYS A 166 16.13 40.64 -27.82
CA LYS A 166 16.69 41.69 -26.96
C LYS A 166 18.19 41.53 -26.83
N ASN A 167 18.93 42.62 -27.06
CA ASN A 167 20.39 42.65 -26.87
C ASN A 167 20.77 42.69 -25.39
N ASP A 168 19.97 43.36 -24.56
CA ASP A 168 20.17 43.47 -23.11
C ASP A 168 18.89 43.05 -22.37
N LEU A 169 19.06 42.25 -21.32
CA LEU A 169 17.97 41.77 -20.47
C LEU A 169 17.89 42.59 -19.19
N THR A 170 16.69 43.07 -18.86
CA THR A 170 16.41 43.70 -17.56
C THR A 170 16.24 42.67 -16.45
N ASN A 171 16.26 43.09 -15.19
CA ASN A 171 15.93 42.20 -14.06
C ASN A 171 14.51 41.60 -14.17
N SER A 172 13.57 42.34 -14.76
CA SER A 172 12.22 41.85 -15.07
C SER A 172 12.28 40.72 -16.11
N ASP A 173 13.06 40.90 -17.18
CA ASP A 173 13.26 39.88 -18.21
C ASP A 173 13.90 38.60 -17.64
N ILE A 174 14.90 38.74 -16.76
CA ILE A 174 15.55 37.61 -16.08
C ILE A 174 14.54 36.84 -15.22
N THR A 175 13.68 37.56 -14.50
CA THR A 175 12.61 36.96 -13.68
C THR A 175 11.61 36.22 -14.57
N LEU A 176 11.21 36.82 -15.68
CA LEU A 176 10.32 36.23 -16.67
C LEU A 176 10.88 34.89 -17.19
N VAL A 177 12.13 34.88 -17.67
CA VAL A 177 12.80 33.67 -18.18
C VAL A 177 12.85 32.57 -17.12
N SER A 178 13.25 32.91 -15.90
CA SER A 178 13.33 31.94 -14.79
C SER A 178 11.98 31.27 -14.50
N SER A 179 10.90 32.05 -14.43
CA SER A 179 9.56 31.50 -14.23
C SER A 179 9.08 30.68 -15.43
N LEU A 180 9.36 31.10 -16.68
CA LEU A 180 9.01 30.31 -17.86
C LEU A 180 9.71 28.95 -17.89
N ILE A 181 11.00 28.87 -17.51
CA ILE A 181 11.75 27.61 -17.40
C ILE A 181 11.11 26.68 -16.35
N LYS A 182 10.74 27.22 -15.18
CA LYS A 182 10.07 26.43 -14.14
C LYS A 182 8.71 25.89 -14.61
N ILE A 183 7.92 26.72 -15.29
CA ILE A 183 6.65 26.27 -15.89
C ILE A 183 6.91 25.19 -16.95
N GLN A 184 7.94 25.33 -17.80
CA GLN A 184 8.31 24.31 -18.78
C GLN A 184 8.65 22.97 -18.10
N ASN A 185 9.40 23.01 -17.00
CA ASN A 185 9.76 21.81 -16.24
C ASN A 185 8.52 21.12 -15.65
N GLU A 186 7.59 21.88 -15.06
CA GLU A 186 6.32 21.35 -14.58
C GLU A 186 5.43 20.84 -15.72
N ASN A 187 5.42 21.53 -16.86
CA ASN A 187 4.67 21.12 -18.05
C ASN A 187 5.19 19.79 -18.62
N ASN A 188 6.51 19.56 -18.62
CA ASN A 188 7.08 18.27 -19.00
C ASN A 188 6.60 17.13 -18.08
N LYS A 189 6.44 17.38 -16.77
CA LYS A 189 5.85 16.41 -15.85
C LYS A 189 4.39 16.10 -16.23
N ILE A 190 3.58 17.12 -16.54
CA ILE A 190 2.21 16.96 -17.03
C ILE A 190 2.16 16.10 -18.31
N LYS A 191 3.01 16.39 -19.30
CA LYS A 191 3.06 15.63 -20.57
C LYS A 191 3.42 14.17 -20.36
N SER A 192 4.27 13.88 -19.37
CA SER A 192 4.67 12.51 -19.01
C SER A 192 3.69 11.78 -18.09
N PHE A 193 2.61 12.44 -17.63
CA PHE A 193 1.68 11.90 -16.64
C PHE A 193 1.07 10.53 -17.03
N SER A 194 0.77 10.34 -18.32
CA SER A 194 0.23 9.08 -18.84
C SER A 194 1.19 7.89 -18.78
N LYS A 195 2.50 8.16 -18.63
CA LYS A 195 3.56 7.15 -18.57
C LYS A 195 3.97 6.81 -17.14
N LYS A 196 3.45 7.53 -16.15
CA LYS A 196 3.79 7.33 -14.74
C LYS A 196 2.94 6.21 -14.14
N SER A 197 3.56 5.30 -13.41
CA SER A 197 2.84 4.28 -12.64
C SER A 197 2.39 4.88 -11.31
N PHE A 198 1.15 4.60 -10.92
CA PHE A 198 0.57 4.97 -9.64
C PHE A 198 0.00 3.71 -8.99
N LEU A 199 0.20 3.57 -7.68
CA LEU A 199 -0.37 2.44 -6.93
C LEU A 199 -1.80 2.74 -6.51
N HIS A 200 -2.08 4.00 -6.16
CA HIS A 200 -3.39 4.44 -5.68
C HIS A 200 -3.85 5.73 -6.35
N GLN A 201 -5.16 5.98 -6.26
CA GLN A 201 -5.76 7.19 -6.83
C GLN A 201 -5.33 8.45 -6.07
N GLU A 202 -5.14 8.33 -4.77
CA GLU A 202 -4.71 9.40 -3.88
C GLU A 202 -3.32 9.90 -4.30
N GLU A 203 -2.39 8.97 -4.54
CA GLU A 203 -1.05 9.29 -5.04
C GLU A 203 -1.12 10.07 -6.36
N MET A 204 -1.94 9.61 -7.29
CA MET A 204 -2.18 10.26 -8.58
C MET A 204 -2.74 11.68 -8.40
N GLN A 205 -3.72 11.85 -7.52
CA GLN A 205 -4.35 13.13 -7.22
C GLN A 205 -3.33 14.10 -6.62
N PHE A 206 -2.59 13.68 -5.59
CA PHE A 206 -1.56 14.50 -4.96
C PHE A 206 -0.49 14.92 -5.95
N TYR A 207 0.00 13.99 -6.78
CA TYR A 207 0.99 14.27 -7.80
C TYR A 207 0.49 15.33 -8.79
N PHE A 208 -0.72 15.17 -9.32
CA PHE A 208 -1.28 16.13 -10.27
C PHE A 208 -1.53 17.50 -9.63
N GLN A 209 -2.11 17.55 -8.42
CA GLN A 209 -2.37 18.79 -7.70
C GLN A 209 -1.09 19.57 -7.39
N SER A 210 -0.01 18.88 -7.03
CA SER A 210 1.29 19.49 -6.77
C SER A 210 1.83 20.22 -8.01
N ILE A 211 1.77 19.56 -9.17
CA ILE A 211 2.20 20.18 -10.44
C ILE A 211 1.36 21.43 -10.76
N ILE A 212 0.04 21.34 -10.64
CA ILE A 212 -0.86 22.48 -10.89
C ILE A 212 -0.61 23.63 -9.92
N LYS A 213 -0.33 23.33 -8.64
CA LYS A 213 0.02 24.34 -7.64
C LYS A 213 1.30 25.08 -8.02
N ASN A 214 2.34 24.36 -8.44
CA ASN A 214 3.61 24.95 -8.84
C ASN A 214 3.44 25.87 -10.07
N ILE A 215 2.72 25.39 -11.09
CA ILE A 215 2.40 26.19 -12.28
C ILE A 215 1.63 27.47 -11.90
N ARG A 216 0.62 27.36 -11.03
CA ARG A 216 -0.16 28.53 -10.58
C ARG A 216 0.70 29.55 -9.84
N ASN A 217 1.66 29.10 -9.03
CA ASN A 217 2.58 30.00 -8.34
C ASN A 217 3.46 30.77 -9.33
N GLU A 218 4.03 30.08 -10.32
CA GLU A 218 4.84 30.74 -11.34
C GLU A 218 4.01 31.69 -12.23
N ILE A 219 2.78 31.33 -12.59
CA ILE A 219 1.87 32.23 -13.33
C ILE A 219 1.59 33.52 -12.52
N LYS A 220 1.46 33.43 -11.19
CA LYS A 220 1.31 34.64 -10.34
C LYS A 220 2.56 35.52 -10.37
N ILE A 221 3.75 34.92 -10.37
CA ILE A 221 5.01 35.67 -10.52
C ILE A 221 5.03 36.38 -11.86
N LEU A 222 4.77 35.66 -12.97
CA LEU A 222 4.70 36.25 -14.31
C LEU A 222 3.72 37.44 -14.37
N LYS A 223 2.54 37.32 -13.77
CA LYS A 223 1.54 38.40 -13.74
C LYS A 223 2.00 39.66 -13.00
N ASN A 224 2.87 39.53 -12.00
CA ASN A 224 3.40 40.67 -11.25
C ASN A 224 4.65 41.29 -11.92
N THR A 225 5.23 40.59 -12.91
CA THR A 225 6.43 40.99 -13.64
C THR A 225 6.12 41.66 -14.98
N LEU A 226 5.02 41.25 -15.62
CA LEU A 226 4.45 41.83 -16.84
C LEU A 226 3.61 43.08 -16.53
#